data_AF-A0A210PGM7-F1
#
_entry.id   AF-A0A210PGM7-F1
#
_cell.length_a   1.000
_cell.length_b   1.000
_cell.length_c   1.000
_cell.angle_alpha   90.00
_cell.angle_beta   90.00
_cell.angle_gamma   90.00
#
_symmetry.space_group_name_H-M   'P 1'
#
loop_
_entity.id
_entity.type
_entity.pdbx_description
1 polymer ?
#
loop_
_entity_poly.entity_id
_entity_poly.type
_entity_poly.pdbx_seq_one_letter_code
_entity_poly.pdbx_strand_id
1 'polypeptide(L)'
;MIRMTIFIVLLAMLIYSNMDGNIPEPIPEQFKVKVMDLCIKTYRHTLNVLVSLGLTTPFSEFERKLSDRFILLMTTGFPWVRGYDSQLQITDTTMKGVHVRMYQPVSSLQHKQRPVLVYFHGGWWSLLSIDSYDPLMRRIAKDSGVVIISVKLV
;
A
#
# COMPACT_ATOMS: atom_id res chain seq x y z
N MET A 1 28.56 -20.43 12.47
CA MET A 1 28.14 -21.13 11.24
C MET A 1 26.81 -21.87 11.41
N ILE A 2 26.66 -22.76 12.41
CA ILE A 2 25.42 -23.55 12.65
C ILE A 2 24.14 -22.70 12.78
N ARG A 3 24.18 -21.57 13.50
CA ARG A 3 23.02 -20.66 13.65
C ARG A 3 22.53 -20.07 12.33
N MET A 4 23.46 -19.78 11.41
CA MET A 4 23.14 -19.21 10.10
C MET A 4 22.51 -20.27 9.20
N THR A 5 23.02 -21.51 9.23
CA THR A 5 22.46 -22.63 8.49
C THR A 5 21.03 -22.96 8.94
N ILE A 6 20.79 -23.03 10.25
CA ILE A 6 19.44 -23.28 10.80
C ILE A 6 18.47 -22.18 10.35
N PHE A 7 18.87 -20.91 10.43
CA PHE A 7 18.04 -19.80 9.98
C PHE A 7 17.67 -19.90 8.49
N ILE A 8 18.64 -20.22 7.63
CA ILE A 8 18.42 -20.39 6.18
C ILE A 8 17.46 -21.54 5.91
N VAL A 9 17.62 -22.69 6.59
CA VAL A 9 16.74 -23.85 6.42
C VAL A 9 15.30 -23.52 6.85
N LEU A 10 15.12 -22.87 7.99
CA LEU A 10 13.80 -22.44 8.46
C LEU A 10 13.15 -21.43 7.51
N LEU A 11 13.93 -20.48 6.99
CA LEU A 11 13.46 -19.51 6.01
C LEU A 11 13.04 -20.21 4.70
N ALA A 12 13.84 -21.16 4.21
CA ALA A 12 13.53 -21.93 3.01
C ALA A 12 12.27 -22.80 3.19
N MET A 13 12.12 -23.45 4.35
CA MET A 13 10.91 -24.21 4.68
C MET A 13 9.67 -23.32 4.77
N LEU A 14 9.78 -22.12 5.35
CA LEU A 14 8.69 -21.15 5.40
C LEU A 14 8.28 -20.71 3.98
N ILE A 15 9.24 -20.39 3.12
CA ILE A 15 8.98 -20.00 1.72
C ILE A 15 8.30 -21.15 0.99
N TYR A 16 8.84 -22.37 1.08
CA TYR A 16 8.30 -23.55 0.39
C TYR A 16 6.86 -23.85 0.81
N SER A 17 6.59 -23.91 2.12
CA SER A 17 5.27 -24.22 2.68
C SER A 17 4.19 -23.16 2.42
N ASN A 18 4.56 -21.97 1.96
CA ASN A 18 3.62 -20.91 1.66
C ASN A 18 3.46 -20.65 0.15
N MET A 19 4.29 -21.27 -0.70
CA MET A 19 4.26 -21.14 -2.17
C MET A 19 3.61 -22.35 -2.89
N ASP A 20 3.21 -23.37 -2.14
CA ASP A 20 2.51 -24.57 -2.62
C ASP A 20 1.03 -24.33 -2.97
N GLY A 21 0.50 -23.15 -2.66
CA GLY A 21 -0.88 -22.76 -2.96
C GLY A 21 -1.26 -23.02 -4.42
N ASN A 22 -2.35 -23.76 -4.63
CA ASN A 22 -2.91 -24.00 -5.96
C ASN A 22 -3.63 -22.73 -6.44
N ILE A 23 -3.12 -22.14 -7.53
CA ILE A 23 -3.73 -20.98 -8.17
C ILE A 23 -4.56 -21.48 -9.34
N PRO A 24 -5.85 -21.11 -9.44
CA PRO A 24 -6.69 -21.52 -10.57
C PRO A 24 -6.10 -21.08 -11.93
N GLU A 25 -6.07 -22.00 -12.89
CA GLU A 25 -5.78 -21.69 -14.29
C GLU A 25 -7.01 -21.01 -14.90
N PRO A 26 -7.01 -19.66 -14.94
CA PRO A 26 -6.57 -18.97 -16.14
C PRO A 26 -5.59 -17.81 -15.87
N ILE A 27 -5.08 -17.68 -14.64
CA ILE A 27 -4.17 -16.59 -14.26
C ILE A 27 -2.79 -16.85 -14.90
N PRO A 28 -2.30 -16.02 -15.85
CA PRO A 28 -1.01 -16.27 -16.49
C PRO A 28 0.18 -16.06 -15.56
N GLU A 29 0.06 -15.10 -14.63
CA GLU A 29 1.14 -14.67 -13.74
C GLU A 29 1.08 -15.36 -12.36
N GLN A 30 0.83 -16.67 -12.31
CA GLN A 30 0.62 -17.40 -11.05
C GLN A 30 1.77 -17.22 -10.06
N PHE A 31 3.02 -17.21 -10.54
CA PHE A 31 4.18 -16.99 -9.68
C PHE A 31 4.11 -15.66 -8.91
N LYS A 32 3.69 -14.57 -9.57
CA LYS A 32 3.56 -13.27 -8.90
C LYS A 32 2.49 -13.31 -7.82
N VAL A 33 1.37 -13.97 -8.10
CA VAL A 33 0.28 -14.14 -7.12
C VAL A 33 0.77 -14.98 -5.93
N LYS A 34 1.54 -16.05 -6.15
CA LYS A 34 2.16 -16.84 -5.07
C LYS A 34 3.12 -16.02 -4.21
N VAL A 35 3.93 -15.17 -4.85
CA VAL A 35 4.83 -14.25 -4.12
C VAL A 35 4.02 -13.24 -3.30
N MET A 36 2.96 -12.66 -3.86
CA MET A 36 2.08 -11.74 -3.13
C MET A 36 1.40 -12.42 -1.94
N ASP A 37 0.90 -13.64 -2.12
CA ASP A 37 0.31 -14.45 -1.05
C ASP A 37 1.33 -14.76 0.06
N LEU A 38 2.54 -15.19 -0.31
CA LEU A 38 3.65 -15.38 0.63
C LEU A 38 3.95 -14.10 1.42
N CYS A 39 4.04 -12.94 0.77
CA CYS A 39 4.27 -11.66 1.43
C CYS A 39 3.17 -11.33 2.43
N ILE A 40 1.90 -11.50 2.04
CA ILE A 40 0.73 -11.21 2.90
C ILE A 40 0.69 -12.17 4.10
N LYS A 41 0.92 -13.47 3.91
CA LYS A 41 0.98 -14.45 4.99
C LYS A 41 2.13 -14.15 5.96
N THR A 42 3.31 -13.84 5.43
CA THR A 42 4.49 -13.47 6.25
C THR A 42 4.21 -12.22 7.09
N TYR A 43 3.58 -11.20 6.48
CA TYR A 43 3.16 -9.99 7.18
C TYR A 43 2.17 -10.29 8.31
N ARG A 44 1.15 -11.12 8.05
CA ARG A 44 0.19 -11.58 9.06
C ARG A 44 0.87 -12.30 10.22
N HIS A 45 1.77 -13.23 9.95
CA HIS A 45 2.51 -13.95 11.00
C HIS A 45 3.35 -12.99 11.84
N THR A 46 3.99 -12.01 11.19
CA THR A 46 4.78 -10.98 11.88
C THR A 46 3.91 -10.16 12.83
N LEU A 47 2.75 -9.67 12.36
CA LEU A 47 1.80 -8.95 13.21
C LEU A 47 1.32 -9.80 14.39
N ASN A 48 0.93 -11.06 14.14
CA ASN A 48 0.47 -11.96 15.19
C ASN A 48 1.53 -12.18 16.28
N VAL A 49 2.81 -12.30 15.90
CA VAL A 49 3.92 -12.38 16.86
C VAL A 49 4.05 -11.09 17.65
N LEU A 50 4.01 -9.92 17.01
CA LEU A 50 4.09 -8.63 17.70
C LEU A 50 2.97 -8.44 18.72
N VAL A 51 1.73 -8.81 18.35
CA VAL A 51 0.57 -8.80 19.25
C VAL A 51 0.75 -9.80 20.40
N SER A 52 1.19 -11.02 20.11
CA SER A 52 1.39 -12.08 21.12
C SER A 52 2.48 -11.73 22.13
N LEU A 53 3.48 -10.95 21.71
CA LEU A 53 4.54 -10.42 22.57
C LEU A 53 4.11 -9.18 23.37
N GLY A 54 2.89 -8.67 23.16
CA GLY A 54 2.39 -7.45 23.81
C GLY A 54 3.07 -6.16 23.31
N LEU A 55 3.76 -6.21 22.17
CA LEU A 55 4.43 -5.03 21.59
C LEU A 55 3.46 -4.09 20.88
N THR A 56 2.28 -4.59 20.52
CA THR A 56 1.23 -3.81 19.89
C THR A 56 -0.14 -4.44 20.14
N THR A 57 -1.20 -3.71 19.79
CA THR A 57 -2.57 -4.20 19.81
C THR A 57 -3.13 -4.23 18.39
N PRO A 58 -4.08 -5.13 18.09
CA PRO A 58 -4.74 -5.17 16.79
C PRO A 58 -5.29 -3.79 16.39
N PHE A 59 -5.02 -3.38 15.16
CA PHE A 59 -5.45 -2.12 14.55
C PHE A 59 -4.91 -0.85 15.23
N SER A 60 -3.80 -0.95 15.96
CA SER A 60 -3.13 0.23 16.51
C SER A 60 -2.55 1.13 15.41
N GLU A 61 -2.31 2.41 15.72
CA GLU A 61 -1.62 3.35 14.82
C GLU A 61 -0.23 2.85 14.37
N PHE A 62 0.45 2.09 15.23
CA PHE A 62 1.71 1.45 14.88
C PHE A 62 1.52 0.40 13.79
N GLU A 63 0.55 -0.51 13.95
CA GLU A 63 0.23 -1.52 12.94
C GLU A 63 -0.21 -0.89 11.62
N ARG A 64 -1.04 0.17 11.67
CA ARG A 64 -1.49 0.91 10.48
C ARG A 64 -0.30 1.48 9.71
N LYS A 65 0.60 2.19 10.39
CA LYS A 65 1.82 2.73 9.76
C LYS A 65 2.71 1.62 9.21
N LEU A 66 2.88 0.52 9.94
CA LEU A 66 3.65 -0.62 9.47
C LEU A 66 3.03 -1.25 8.22
N SER A 67 1.70 -1.38 8.17
CA SER A 67 0.94 -1.83 7.00
C SER A 67 1.17 -0.92 5.80
N ASP A 68 1.14 0.40 6.00
CA ASP A 68 1.40 1.35 4.92
C ASP A 68 2.78 1.18 4.33
N ARG A 69 3.81 1.04 5.17
CA ARG A 69 5.18 0.81 4.72
C ARG A 69 5.32 -0.52 3.98
N PHE A 70 4.67 -1.57 4.48
CA PHE A 70 4.65 -2.88 3.83
C PHE A 70 4.03 -2.81 2.44
N ILE A 71 2.87 -2.18 2.30
CA ILE A 71 2.20 -2.03 0.99
C ILE A 71 2.99 -1.14 0.04
N LEU A 72 3.59 -0.04 0.53
CA LEU A 72 4.46 0.81 -0.29
C LEU A 72 5.69 0.06 -0.79
N LEU A 73 6.34 -0.73 0.07
CA LEU A 73 7.45 -1.57 -0.33
C LEU A 73 7.02 -2.59 -1.39
N MET A 74 5.90 -3.27 -1.18
CA MET A 74 5.40 -4.29 -2.10
C MET A 74 5.01 -3.72 -3.47
N THR A 75 4.42 -2.52 -3.51
CA THR A 75 3.89 -1.91 -4.75
C THR A 75 4.88 -1.01 -5.47
N THR A 76 5.87 -0.46 -4.77
CA THR A 76 6.81 0.50 -5.35
C THR A 76 8.29 0.12 -5.21
N GLY A 77 8.60 -0.94 -4.46
CA GLY A 77 9.97 -1.33 -4.11
C GLY A 77 10.63 -0.44 -3.05
N PHE A 78 9.94 0.61 -2.57
CA PHE A 78 10.49 1.53 -1.58
C PHE A 78 9.41 1.89 -0.53
N PRO A 79 9.69 1.76 0.77
CA PRO A 79 8.66 1.94 1.80
C PRO A 79 8.34 3.42 2.07
N TRP A 80 9.13 4.36 1.56
CA TRP A 80 8.98 5.78 1.84
C TRP A 80 8.21 6.48 0.71
N VAL A 81 7.40 7.49 1.06
CA VAL A 81 6.54 8.22 0.12
C VAL A 81 7.39 8.86 -0.99
N ARG A 82 6.88 8.82 -2.23
CA ARG A 82 7.51 9.50 -3.36
C ARG A 82 7.32 11.01 -3.20
N GLY A 83 8.42 11.76 -3.25
CA GLY A 83 8.45 13.20 -2.98
C GLY A 83 7.77 14.05 -4.06
N TYR A 84 8.40 15.18 -4.38
CA TYR A 84 7.93 16.11 -5.42
C TYR A 84 7.70 15.41 -6.76
N ASP A 85 6.61 15.76 -7.46
CA ASP A 85 6.31 15.30 -8.83
C ASP A 85 6.06 16.53 -9.70
N SER A 86 6.87 16.73 -10.73
CA SER A 86 6.82 17.94 -11.57
C SER A 86 5.54 18.04 -12.42
N GLN A 87 4.81 16.94 -12.59
CA GLN A 87 3.59 16.90 -13.39
C GLN A 87 2.33 17.10 -12.54
N LEU A 88 2.46 17.10 -11.21
CA LEU A 88 1.34 17.18 -10.28
C LEU A 88 1.55 18.28 -9.23
N GLN A 89 0.54 19.13 -9.07
CA GLN A 89 0.39 19.90 -7.85
C GLN A 89 -0.35 19.04 -6.82
N ILE A 90 0.34 18.68 -5.74
CA ILE A 90 -0.21 17.84 -4.67
C ILE A 90 -0.39 18.72 -3.43
N THR A 91 -1.58 18.67 -2.84
CA THR A 91 -1.91 19.52 -1.70
C THR A 91 -2.75 18.77 -0.69
N ASP A 92 -2.27 18.70 0.55
CA ASP A 92 -3.04 18.23 1.69
C ASP A 92 -3.89 19.38 2.22
N THR A 93 -5.20 19.19 2.31
CA THR A 93 -6.13 20.22 2.75
C THR A 93 -7.32 19.61 3.50
N THR A 94 -8.21 20.46 4.00
CA THR A 94 -9.43 20.04 4.68
C THR A 94 -10.64 20.60 3.94
N MET A 95 -11.55 19.71 3.55
CA MET A 95 -12.81 20.07 2.90
C MET A 95 -13.97 19.74 3.83
N LYS A 96 -14.70 20.75 4.28
CA LYS A 96 -15.86 20.58 5.19
C LYS A 96 -15.54 19.71 6.44
N GLY A 97 -14.33 19.87 6.98
CA GLY A 97 -13.87 19.11 8.15
C GLY A 97 -13.25 17.74 7.85
N VAL A 98 -13.22 17.32 6.58
CA VAL A 98 -12.61 16.05 6.16
C VAL A 98 -11.23 16.31 5.58
N HIS A 99 -10.21 15.61 6.09
CA HIS A 99 -8.86 15.67 5.55
C HIS A 99 -8.78 14.97 4.18
N VAL A 100 -8.18 15.63 3.21
CA VAL A 100 -8.03 15.13 1.84
C VAL A 100 -6.65 15.48 1.29
N ARG A 101 -6.18 14.67 0.34
CA ARG A 101 -5.04 14.98 -0.53
C ARG A 101 -5.54 15.17 -1.94
N MET A 102 -5.26 16.34 -2.50
CA MET A 102 -5.59 16.67 -3.88
C MET A 102 -4.39 16.39 -4.78
N TYR A 103 -4.64 15.80 -5.94
CA TYR A 103 -3.68 15.61 -7.02
C TYR A 103 -4.19 16.33 -8.26
N GLN A 104 -3.51 17.40 -8.65
CA GLN A 104 -3.89 18.23 -9.78
C GLN A 104 -2.83 18.14 -10.88
N PRO A 105 -3.14 17.56 -12.04
CA PRO A 105 -2.24 17.58 -13.19
C PRO A 105 -1.92 19.01 -13.61
N VAL A 106 -0.65 19.34 -13.79
CA VAL A 106 -0.21 20.70 -14.19
C VAL A 106 -0.84 21.11 -15.52
N SER A 107 -0.97 20.17 -16.47
CA SER A 107 -1.69 20.37 -17.74
C SER A 107 -3.15 20.79 -17.54
N SER A 108 -3.81 20.29 -16.48
CA SER A 108 -5.21 20.61 -16.20
C SER A 108 -5.40 22.05 -15.71
N LEU A 109 -4.36 22.68 -15.13
CA LEU A 109 -4.48 23.98 -14.45
C LEU A 109 -4.95 25.12 -15.38
N GLN A 110 -4.73 24.99 -16.68
CA GLN A 110 -5.14 25.98 -17.68
C GLN A 110 -6.66 25.95 -17.97
N HIS A 111 -7.35 24.87 -17.59
CA HIS A 111 -8.77 24.68 -17.84
C HIS A 111 -9.61 25.11 -16.64
N LYS A 112 -10.56 26.03 -16.87
CA LYS A 112 -11.52 26.48 -15.83
C LYS A 112 -12.41 25.35 -15.33
N GLN A 113 -12.87 24.47 -16.23
CA GLN A 113 -13.65 23.28 -15.91
C GLN A 113 -12.79 22.04 -16.14
N ARG A 114 -12.78 21.16 -15.14
CA ARG A 114 -11.99 19.93 -15.14
C ARG A 114 -12.81 18.80 -14.52
N PRO A 115 -12.72 17.58 -15.06
CA PRO A 115 -13.26 16.41 -14.38
C PRO A 115 -12.57 16.22 -13.03
N VAL A 116 -13.33 15.74 -12.04
CA VAL A 116 -12.85 15.44 -10.70
C VAL A 116 -13.23 14.01 -10.33
N LEU A 117 -12.27 13.26 -9.79
CA LEU A 117 -12.48 11.96 -9.17
C LEU A 117 -12.32 12.09 -7.65
N VAL A 118 -13.37 11.77 -6.91
CA VAL A 118 -13.28 11.63 -5.45
C VAL A 118 -13.01 10.18 -5.11
N TYR A 119 -11.88 9.91 -4.46
CA TYR A 119 -11.41 8.57 -4.13
C TYR A 119 -11.51 8.31 -2.63
N PHE A 120 -12.18 7.23 -2.28
CA PHE A 120 -12.24 6.71 -0.91
C PHE A 120 -11.39 5.44 -0.85
N HIS A 121 -10.36 5.44 0.01
CA HIS A 121 -9.46 4.30 0.09
C HIS A 121 -10.12 3.08 0.72
N GLY A 122 -9.66 1.90 0.31
CA GLY A 122 -10.05 0.62 0.91
C GLY A 122 -9.33 0.37 2.23
N GLY A 123 -9.23 -0.92 2.60
CA GLY A 123 -8.60 -1.34 3.86
C GLY A 123 -9.58 -1.49 5.02
N TRP A 124 -10.86 -1.72 4.71
CA TRP A 124 -11.88 -2.14 5.68
C TRP A 124 -12.04 -1.18 6.86
N TRP A 125 -11.85 0.13 6.63
CA TRP A 125 -11.88 1.18 7.65
C TRP A 125 -10.87 1.02 8.80
N SER A 126 -9.88 0.14 8.67
CA SER A 126 -8.93 -0.14 9.75
C SER A 126 -7.48 -0.25 9.30
N LEU A 127 -7.25 -0.49 8.00
CA LEU A 127 -5.94 -0.66 7.40
C LEU A 127 -5.78 0.31 6.23
N LEU A 128 -4.53 0.52 5.83
CA LEU A 128 -4.15 1.42 4.75
C LEU A 128 -4.47 2.89 5.04
N SER A 129 -3.89 3.77 4.24
CA SER A 129 -4.12 5.20 4.34
C SER A 129 -3.95 5.87 2.98
N ILE A 130 -4.20 7.17 2.96
CA ILE A 130 -3.91 8.04 1.83
C ILE A 130 -2.46 7.94 1.34
N ASP A 131 -1.52 7.56 2.21
CA ASP A 131 -0.10 7.39 1.85
C ASP A 131 0.14 6.08 1.09
N SER A 132 -0.53 4.98 1.46
CA SER A 132 -0.40 3.68 0.78
C SER A 132 -0.93 3.75 -0.66
N TYR A 133 -1.94 4.58 -0.89
CA TYR A 133 -2.54 4.80 -2.21
C TYR A 133 -1.91 5.94 -3.00
N ASP A 134 -1.00 6.72 -2.41
CA ASP A 134 -0.36 7.86 -3.06
C ASP A 134 0.28 7.53 -4.43
N PRO A 135 1.03 6.42 -4.60
CA PRO A 135 1.62 6.08 -5.89
C PRO A 135 0.55 5.82 -6.96
N LEU A 136 -0.55 5.15 -6.59
CA LEU A 136 -1.64 4.85 -7.50
C LEU A 136 -2.39 6.12 -7.90
N MET A 137 -2.69 7.00 -6.93
CA MET A 137 -3.39 8.25 -7.20
C MET A 137 -2.58 9.17 -8.11
N ARG A 138 -1.26 9.29 -7.90
CA ARG A 138 -0.38 10.02 -8.81
C ARG A 138 -0.45 9.47 -10.22
N ARG A 139 -0.39 8.15 -10.37
CA ARG A 139 -0.44 7.51 -11.69
C ARG A 139 -1.79 7.78 -12.38
N ILE A 140 -2.90 7.56 -11.69
CA ILE A 140 -4.24 7.81 -12.26
C ILE A 140 -4.39 9.28 -12.65
N ALA A 141 -3.96 10.22 -11.80
CA ALA A 141 -4.07 11.65 -12.11
C ALA A 141 -3.26 12.03 -13.37
N LYS A 142 -2.04 11.51 -13.51
CA LYS A 142 -1.19 11.77 -14.68
C LYS A 142 -1.71 11.12 -15.95
N ASP A 143 -2.09 9.84 -15.87
CA ASP A 143 -2.51 9.06 -17.03
C ASP A 143 -3.89 9.52 -17.55
N SER A 144 -4.76 10.03 -16.68
CA SER A 144 -6.12 10.48 -17.04
C SER A 144 -6.27 11.99 -17.22
N GLY A 145 -5.36 12.81 -16.70
CA GLY A 145 -5.51 14.27 -16.67
C GLY A 145 -6.60 14.79 -15.73
N VAL A 146 -7.20 13.92 -14.91
CA VAL A 146 -8.28 14.22 -13.97
C VAL A 146 -7.73 14.72 -12.64
N VAL A 147 -8.42 15.68 -12.02
CA VAL A 147 -8.12 16.09 -10.64
C VAL A 147 -8.62 15.01 -9.68
N ILE A 148 -7.75 14.49 -8.82
CA ILE A 148 -8.14 13.49 -7.82
C ILE A 148 -8.20 14.14 -6.44
N ILE A 149 -9.29 13.89 -5.71
CA ILE A 149 -9.45 14.21 -4.29
C ILE A 149 -9.47 12.88 -3.54
N SER A 150 -8.35 12.51 -2.93
CA SER A 150 -8.26 11.31 -2.10
C SER A 150 -8.66 11.65 -0.67
N VAL A 151 -9.64 10.92 -0.14
CA VAL A 151 -10.21 11.17 1.20
C VAL A 151 -9.46 10.36 2.23
N LYS A 152 -8.97 11.02 3.29
CA LYS A 152 -8.39 10.34 4.44
C LYS A 152 -9.52 9.88 5.37
N LEU A 153 -9.76 8.57 5.42
CA LEU A 153 -10.72 7.96 6.32
C LEU A 153 -9.96 7.48 7.57
N VAL A 154 -10.36 7.99 8.75
CA VAL A 154 -9.82 7.65 10.09
C VAL A 154 -8.39 8.12 10.35
#